data_AF-A0A392R9Q5-F1
#
_entry.id   AF-A0A392R9Q5-F1
#
_cell.length_a   1.000
_cell.length_b   1.000
_cell.length_c   1.000
_cell.angle_alpha   90.00
_cell.angle_beta   90.00
_cell.angle_gamma   90.00
#
_symmetry.space_group_name_H-M   'P 1'
#
loop_
_entity.id
_entity.type
_entity.pdbx_description
1 polymer ?
#
loop_
_entity_poly.entity_id
_entity_poly.type
_entity_poly.pdbx_seq_one_letter_code
_entity_poly.pdbx_strand_id
1 'polypeptide(L)'
;FLSGGQSEVEATLNLNAMNQSPNPWHVSFSYARALQNTALKTWGGRIENVKAAQEALLFRAKSNSIAQLGKYTGEGESEEAKKELFVKGYSY
;
A
#
# COMPACT_ATOMS: atom_id res chain seq x y z
N PHE A 1 -10.61 -3.55 4.69
CA PHE A 1 -10.62 -2.07 4.60
C PHE A 1 -10.27 -1.62 3.20
N LEU A 2 -10.95 -0.58 2.73
CA LEU A 2 -10.59 0.19 1.53
C LEU A 2 -9.61 1.30 1.90
N SER A 3 -8.64 1.61 1.04
CA SER A 3 -7.59 2.60 1.35
C SER A 3 -8.01 4.05 1.14
N GLY A 4 -9.10 4.30 0.40
CA GLY A 4 -9.56 5.66 0.14
C GLY A 4 -8.49 6.50 -0.55
N GLY A 5 -8.21 7.69 -0.03
CA GLY A 5 -7.18 8.63 -0.51
C GLY A 5 -5.84 8.56 0.23
N GLN A 6 -5.68 7.60 1.15
CA GLN A 6 -4.46 7.46 1.94
C GLN A 6 -3.26 7.13 1.05
N SER A 7 -2.07 7.49 1.53
CA SER A 7 -0.83 7.01 0.92
C SER A 7 -0.67 5.50 1.07
N GLU A 8 0.28 4.90 0.34
CA GLU A 8 0.54 3.45 0.45
C GLU A 8 1.03 3.08 1.86
N VAL A 9 1.91 3.92 2.43
CA VAL A 9 2.46 3.71 3.78
C VAL A 9 1.40 3.94 4.84
N GLU A 10 0.61 5.02 4.73
CA GLU A 10 -0.44 5.34 5.69
C GLU A 10 -1.51 4.24 5.77
N ALA A 11 -1.98 3.73 4.62
CA ALA A 11 -2.95 2.64 4.57
C ALA A 11 -2.41 1.35 5.22
N THR A 12 -1.10 1.11 5.11
CA THR A 12 -0.42 -0.03 5.73
C THR A 12 -0.27 0.17 7.23
N LEU A 13 0.14 1.36 7.69
CA LEU A 13 0.27 1.71 9.12
C LEU A 13 -1.09 1.66 9.83
N ASN A 14 -2.14 2.16 9.21
CA ASN A 14 -3.50 2.12 9.77
C ASN A 14 -3.99 0.67 9.90
N LEU A 15 -3.79 -0.17 8.87
CA LEU A 15 -4.09 -1.59 8.95
C LEU A 15 -3.33 -2.28 10.07
N ASN A 16 -2.05 -1.94 10.22
CA ASN A 16 -1.19 -2.46 11.26
C ASN A 16 -1.72 -2.11 12.66
N ALA A 17 -2.01 -0.83 12.90
CA ALA A 17 -2.55 -0.36 14.17
C ALA A 17 -3.87 -1.07 14.54
N MET A 18 -4.77 -1.27 13.56
CA MET A 18 -6.02 -2.01 13.80
C MET A 18 -5.79 -3.48 14.21
N ASN A 19 -4.70 -4.10 13.76
CA ASN A 19 -4.36 -5.50 14.07
C ASN A 19 -3.44 -5.67 15.29
N GLN A 20 -3.02 -4.59 15.95
CA GLN A 20 -2.23 -4.67 17.19
C GLN A 20 -3.05 -4.99 18.44
N SER A 21 -4.38 -5.03 18.31
CA SER A 21 -5.30 -5.49 19.35
C SER A 21 -6.08 -6.72 18.87
N PRO A 22 -6.52 -7.61 19.78
CA PRO A 22 -7.41 -8.72 19.42
C PRO A 22 -8.68 -8.21 18.76
N ASN A 23 -9.05 -8.81 17.63
CA ASN A 23 -10.27 -8.48 16.91
C ASN A 23 -11.20 -9.69 16.88
N PRO A 24 -12.53 -9.48 17.06
CA PRO A 24 -13.53 -10.55 16.95
C PRO A 24 -13.72 -11.08 15.53
N TRP A 25 -13.15 -10.41 14.52
CA TRP A 25 -13.16 -10.81 13.11
C TRP A 25 -11.83 -10.45 12.44
N HIS A 26 -11.54 -11.08 11.30
CA HIS A 26 -10.34 -10.79 10.52
C HIS A 26 -10.37 -9.36 9.95
N VAL A 27 -9.39 -8.54 10.36
CA VAL A 27 -9.18 -7.19 9.85
C VAL A 27 -8.10 -7.22 8.77
N SER A 28 -8.53 -7.20 7.51
CA SER A 28 -7.63 -7.27 6.34
C SER A 28 -7.88 -6.14 5.34
N PHE A 29 -7.19 -6.15 4.21
CA PHE A 29 -7.18 -5.08 3.20
C PHE A 29 -7.88 -5.47 1.89
N SER A 30 -8.42 -4.47 1.22
CA SER A 30 -8.92 -4.51 -0.16
C SER A 30 -8.54 -3.17 -0.79
N TYR A 31 -7.27 -3.08 -1.22
CA TYR A 31 -6.64 -1.83 -1.62
C TYR A 31 -6.41 -1.82 -3.13
N ALA A 32 -6.76 -0.69 -3.76
CA ALA A 32 -6.40 -0.39 -5.14
C ALA A 32 -5.18 0.53 -5.17
N ARG A 33 -5.38 1.85 -5.00
CA ARG A 33 -4.31 2.85 -5.07
C ARG A 33 -3.16 2.59 -4.11
N ALA A 34 -3.45 2.28 -2.85
CA ALA A 34 -2.44 1.99 -1.83
C ALA A 34 -1.61 0.70 -2.09
N LEU A 35 -2.03 -0.13 -3.05
CA LEU A 35 -1.31 -1.35 -3.44
C LEU A 35 -0.56 -1.18 -4.76
N GLN A 36 -1.10 -0.41 -5.70
CA GLN A 36 -0.67 -0.39 -7.10
C GLN A 36 0.06 0.90 -7.50
N ASN A 37 -0.04 2.00 -6.76
CA ASN A 37 0.41 3.31 -7.22
C ASN A 37 1.92 3.36 -7.53
N THR A 38 2.77 2.84 -6.65
CA THR A 38 4.22 2.77 -6.92
C THR A 38 4.52 1.79 -8.04
N ALA A 39 3.85 0.63 -8.10
CA ALA A 39 4.04 -0.33 -9.18
C ALA A 39 3.71 0.26 -10.57
N LEU A 40 2.58 0.97 -10.68
CA LEU A 40 2.17 1.64 -11.92
C LEU A 40 3.13 2.75 -12.34
N LYS A 41 3.61 3.56 -11.38
CA LYS A 41 4.61 4.61 -11.64
C LYS A 41 5.94 4.03 -12.11
N THR A 42 6.40 2.96 -11.46
CA THR A 42 7.63 2.24 -11.83
C THR A 42 7.51 1.63 -13.22
N TRP A 43 6.36 1.02 -13.52
CA TRP A 43 6.12 0.44 -14.84
C TRP A 43 6.14 1.51 -15.93
N GLY A 44 5.34 2.56 -15.78
CA GLY A 44 5.25 3.66 -16.75
C GLY A 44 4.88 3.20 -18.17
N GLY A 45 4.21 2.06 -18.32
CA GLY A 45 3.84 1.46 -19.61
C GLY A 45 5.01 0.83 -20.39
N ARG A 46 6.20 0.74 -19.78
CA ARG A 46 7.43 0.28 -20.44
C ARG A 46 7.71 -1.19 -20.14
N ILE A 47 7.95 -1.99 -21.18
CA ILE A 47 8.13 -3.45 -21.06
C ILE A 47 9.40 -3.78 -20.25
N GLU A 48 10.45 -2.99 -20.44
CA GLU A 48 11.71 -3.10 -19.71
C GLU A 48 11.55 -2.92 -18.19
N ASN A 49 10.48 -2.25 -17.74
CA ASN A 49 10.22 -1.98 -16.33
C ASN A 49 9.28 -3.00 -15.66
N VAL A 50 8.76 -3.99 -16.40
CA VAL A 50 7.78 -4.95 -15.87
C VAL A 50 8.27 -5.64 -14.60
N LYS A 51 9.53 -6.10 -14.60
CA LYS A 51 10.12 -6.78 -13.44
C LYS A 51 10.20 -5.86 -12.21
N ALA A 52 10.70 -4.64 -12.39
CA ALA A 52 10.80 -3.66 -11.32
C ALA A 52 9.41 -3.28 -10.76
N ALA A 53 8.39 -3.17 -11.61
CA ALA A 53 7.02 -2.91 -11.18
C ALA A 53 6.42 -4.07 -10.39
N GLN A 54 6.67 -5.31 -10.80
CA GLN A 54 6.25 -6.51 -10.06
C GLN A 54 6.91 -6.61 -8.69
N GLU A 55 8.21 -6.28 -8.60
CA GLU A 55 8.94 -6.22 -7.32
C GLU A 55 8.34 -5.16 -6.39
N ALA A 56 8.00 -3.98 -6.90
CA ALA A 56 7.31 -2.94 -6.15
C ALA A 56 5.92 -3.40 -5.65
N LEU A 57 5.13 -4.05 -6.52
CA LEU A 57 3.82 -4.59 -6.15
C LEU A 57 3.96 -5.67 -5.05
N LEU A 58 4.92 -6.58 -5.19
CA LEU A 58 5.18 -7.63 -4.22
C LEU A 58 5.61 -7.05 -2.87
N PHE A 59 6.46 -6.03 -2.87
CA PHE A 59 6.87 -5.31 -1.66
C PHE A 59 5.66 -4.71 -0.93
N ARG A 60 4.72 -4.08 -1.66
CA ARG A 60 3.47 -3.54 -1.06
C ARG A 60 2.53 -4.64 -0.58
N ALA A 61 2.39 -5.74 -1.32
CA ALA A 61 1.57 -6.87 -0.90
C ALA A 61 2.11 -7.51 0.39
N LYS A 62 3.43 -7.71 0.49
CA LYS A 62 4.10 -8.23 1.70
C LYS A 62 3.90 -7.29 2.89
N SER A 63 4.05 -5.99 2.70
CA SER A 63 3.87 -5.02 3.77
C SER A 63 2.45 -5.00 4.33
N ASN A 64 1.44 -5.02 3.47
CA ASN A 64 0.04 -5.17 3.89
C ASN A 64 -0.25 -6.52 4.55
N SER A 65 0.39 -7.60 4.09
CA SER A 65 0.29 -8.93 4.73
C SER A 65 0.89 -8.92 6.14
N ILE A 66 2.02 -8.24 6.36
CA ILE A 66 2.63 -8.11 7.68
C ILE A 66 1.80 -7.18 8.59
N ALA A 67 1.22 -6.12 8.03
CA ALA A 67 0.31 -5.22 8.73
C ALA A 67 -0.99 -5.93 9.17
N GLN A 68 -1.51 -6.87 8.37
CA GLN A 68 -2.63 -7.71 8.79
C GLN A 68 -2.30 -8.53 10.05
N LEU A 69 -1.02 -8.83 10.30
CA LEU A 69 -0.56 -9.51 11.51
C LEU A 69 -0.19 -8.55 12.66
N GLY A 70 -0.33 -7.23 12.47
CA GLY A 70 0.03 -6.21 13.46
C GLY A 70 1.54 -6.04 13.69
N LYS A 71 2.38 -6.45 12.72
CA LYS A 71 3.85 -6.54 12.85
C LYS A 71 4.64 -5.64 11.90
N TYR A 72 3.98 -4.73 11.21
CA TYR A 72 4.62 -3.89 10.21
C TYR A 72 5.30 -2.68 10.88
N THR A 73 6.55 -2.41 10.48
CA THR A 73 7.44 -1.40 11.10
C THR A 73 7.67 -0.15 10.26
N GLY A 74 7.30 -0.17 8.97
CA GLY A 74 7.59 0.94 8.05
C GLY A 74 9.04 1.00 7.55
N GLU A 75 9.86 0.01 7.87
CA GLU A 75 11.24 -0.05 7.39
C GLU A 75 11.31 -0.33 5.88
N GLY A 76 12.21 0.38 5.19
CA GLY A 76 12.43 0.22 3.75
C GLY A 76 11.42 0.94 2.85
N GLU A 77 10.52 1.76 3.41
CA GLU A 77 9.59 2.57 2.63
C GLU A 77 10.28 3.72 1.90
N SER A 78 9.90 3.96 0.65
CA SER A 78 10.35 5.11 -0.11
C SER A 78 9.53 6.37 0.24
N GLU A 79 10.11 7.55 -0.01
CA GLU A 79 9.41 8.82 0.18
C GLU A 79 8.21 8.96 -0.79
N GLU A 80 8.29 8.34 -1.97
CA GLU A 80 7.21 8.32 -2.94
C GLU A 80 5.96 7.59 -2.43
N ALA A 81 6.14 6.50 -1.67
CA ALA A 81 5.07 5.69 -1.13
C ALA A 81 4.32 6.40 0.01
N LYS A 82 4.95 7.39 0.65
CA LYS A 82 4.38 8.20 1.74
C LYS A 82 3.49 9.35 1.25
N LYS A 83 3.56 9.71 -0.03
CA LYS A 83 2.78 10.83 -0.59
C LYS A 83 1.29 10.48 -0.62
N GLU A 84 0.45 11.39 -0.10
CA GLU A 84 -1.00 11.26 -0.17
C GLU A 84 -1.49 11.13 -1.61
N LEU A 85 -2.54 10.33 -1.79
CA LEU A 85 -3.13 10.04 -3.10
C LEU A 85 -4.48 10.74 -3.30
N PHE A 86 -4.90 11.52 -2.30
CA PHE A 86 -6.08 12.36 -2.41
C PHE A 86 -5.75 13.62 -3.23
N VAL A 87 -6.51 13.84 -4.29
CA VAL A 87 -6.48 15.07 -5.08
C VAL A 87 -7.90 15.60 -5.13
N LYS A 88 -8.10 16.82 -4.61
CA LYS A 88 -9.42 17.48 -4.63
C LYS A 88 -9.82 17.73 -6.09
N GLY A 89 -10.98 17.20 -6.50
CA GLY A 89 -11.50 17.38 -7.86
C GLY A 89 -10.86 16.51 -8.94
N TYR A 90 -10.26 15.37 -8.57
CA TYR A 90 -9.69 14.44 -9.54
C TYR A 90 -10.75 13.92 -10.53
N SER A 91 -10.52 14.13 -11.83
CA SER A 91 -11.27 13.52 -12.92
C SER A 91 -10.41 12.47 -13.61
N TYR A 92 -11.01 11.33 -13.93
CA TYR A 92 -10.39 10.28 -14.73
C TYR A 92 -10.26 10.68 -16.19
#